data_AF-A0A6G1IXH0-F1
#
_entry.id   AF-A0A6G1IXH0-F1
#
_cell.length_a   1.000
_cell.length_b   1.000
_cell.length_c   1.000
_cell.angle_alpha   90.00
_cell.angle_beta   90.00
_cell.angle_gamma   90.00
#
_symmetry.space_group_name_H-M   'P 1'
#
loop_
_entity.id
_entity.type
_entity.pdbx_description
1 polymer ?
#
loop_
_entity_poly.entity_id
_entity_poly.type
_entity_poly.pdbx_seq_one_letter_code
_entity_poly.pdbx_strand_id
1 'polypeptide(L)'
;MEAIPSFITFAVYLLLFLGIPGYFLYKRATAVSPQRPRDLNFTHDIVPTAYKAFTRVERHYFLNLPLSTKRVFCDDEVKLSQVSWWPAAHCRFYFKFLLVLKELKPCVLFAHYELEGVQACAQLVERCLNPILQTYDLEEYGFVLRKIEHAVPTEVHRGFEGGWIFADTRSPKWPLVQSVFLTPHPGERQKEFDVAHALGYPVLRPGNEGTMRLKDVTEAEALRRATGKGKAICCVEVLEYFSRGGYEDCRAILRYNALATRAGREVGTIIEIAENDHPGFERFHAMVMAS
;
A
#
# COMPACT_ATOMS: atom_id res chain seq x y z
N MET A 1 24.81 -25.28 55.02
CA MET A 1 24.02 -25.82 53.89
C MET A 1 23.47 -24.64 53.13
N GLU A 2 24.25 -24.14 52.19
CA GLU A 2 23.84 -23.18 51.17
C GLU A 2 24.53 -23.65 49.88
N ALA A 3 23.76 -23.77 48.81
CA ALA A 3 24.16 -24.47 47.60
C ALA A 3 25.12 -23.63 46.73
N ILE A 4 26.12 -24.33 46.17
CA ILE A 4 27.24 -23.87 45.34
C ILE A 4 26.81 -23.68 43.86
N PRO A 5 27.54 -22.87 43.05
CA PRO A 5 27.04 -22.04 41.96
C PRO A 5 27.23 -22.62 40.55
N SER A 6 26.51 -22.08 39.56
CA SER A 6 26.81 -22.30 38.13
C SER A 6 26.57 -21.02 37.33
N PHE A 7 27.63 -20.41 36.77
CA PHE A 7 27.94 -20.55 35.34
C PHE A 7 26.69 -20.34 34.46
N ILE A 8 26.38 -19.08 34.13
CA ILE A 8 25.80 -18.56 32.87
C ILE A 8 25.55 -17.06 33.12
N THR A 9 26.63 -16.29 33.19
CA THR A 9 26.57 -14.81 33.16
C THR A 9 27.76 -14.25 32.37
N PHE A 10 28.36 -15.07 31.51
CA PHE A 10 29.56 -14.75 30.75
C PHE A 10 29.41 -14.94 29.23
N ALA A 11 28.17 -15.02 28.71
CA ALA A 11 27.89 -15.28 27.29
C ALA A 11 26.85 -14.33 26.67
N VAL A 12 26.77 -13.07 27.14
CA VAL A 12 26.00 -12.01 26.47
C VAL A 12 26.92 -10.90 25.92
N TYR A 13 28.23 -10.97 26.19
CA TYR A 13 29.24 -10.03 25.66
C TYR A 13 30.15 -10.62 24.56
N LEU A 14 29.86 -11.82 24.04
CA LEU A 14 30.73 -12.48 23.05
C LEU A 14 29.99 -13.12 21.86
N LEU A 15 28.92 -12.47 21.37
CA LEU A 15 28.36 -12.74 20.04
C LEU A 15 28.22 -11.46 19.19
N LEU A 16 29.02 -10.44 19.51
CA LEU A 16 29.29 -9.28 18.65
C LEU A 16 30.55 -9.44 17.78
N PHE A 17 31.24 -10.59 17.84
CA PHE A 17 32.56 -10.79 17.20
C PHE A 17 32.77 -12.14 16.51
N LEU A 18 31.70 -12.81 16.05
CA LEU A 18 31.82 -13.98 15.18
C LEU A 18 31.01 -13.79 13.89
N GLY A 19 31.65 -13.12 12.93
CA GLY A 19 31.78 -13.54 11.52
C GLY A 19 30.63 -14.30 10.85
N ILE A 20 29.38 -13.84 10.95
CA ILE A 20 28.36 -14.16 9.96
C ILE A 20 28.25 -12.94 9.02
N PRO A 21 28.65 -13.05 7.74
CA PRO A 21 28.45 -11.97 6.77
C PRO A 21 26.97 -11.93 6.36
N GLY A 22 26.11 -11.51 7.29
CA GLY A 22 24.78 -10.99 6.97
C GLY A 22 24.95 -9.54 6.54
N TYR A 23 25.20 -9.33 5.25
CA TYR A 23 25.26 -8.01 4.62
C TYR A 23 23.92 -7.27 4.77
N PHE A 24 23.70 -6.61 5.90
CA PHE A 24 22.87 -5.39 5.94
C PHE A 24 23.82 -4.20 5.80
N LEU A 25 24.31 -4.00 4.58
CA LEU A 25 24.86 -2.71 4.20
C LEU A 25 23.70 -1.73 4.12
N TYR A 26 23.42 -1.05 5.23
CA TYR A 26 22.77 0.25 5.17
C TYR A 26 23.75 1.16 4.44
N LYS A 27 23.57 1.27 3.11
CA LYS A 27 24.38 2.13 2.27
C LYS A 27 24.17 3.56 2.76
N ARG A 28 25.16 4.11 3.47
CA ARG A 28 25.27 5.54 3.76
C ARG A 28 25.05 6.28 2.44
N ALA A 29 24.13 7.25 2.43
CA ALA A 29 23.84 8.06 1.26
C ALA A 29 25.11 8.83 0.85
N THR A 30 25.86 8.29 -0.10
CA THR A 30 27.01 8.94 -0.73
C THR A 30 26.93 8.69 -2.23
N ALA A 31 26.79 9.80 -2.97
CA ALA A 31 26.56 9.93 -4.41
C ALA A 31 25.17 9.44 -4.90
N VAL A 32 24.41 10.35 -5.52
CA VAL A 32 23.24 10.01 -6.34
C VAL A 32 23.77 9.18 -7.49
N SER A 33 23.70 7.86 -7.38
CA SER A 33 23.98 6.99 -8.53
C SER A 33 23.06 7.43 -9.67
N PRO A 34 23.57 7.59 -10.90
CA PRO A 34 22.70 7.91 -12.03
C PRO A 34 21.61 6.83 -12.09
N GLN A 35 20.36 7.27 -11.96
CA GLN A 35 19.23 6.36 -11.96
C GLN A 35 18.95 5.88 -13.40
N ARG A 36 18.60 4.60 -13.58
CA ARG A 36 18.27 4.02 -14.90
C ARG A 36 17.06 4.73 -15.52
N PRO A 37 17.01 4.94 -16.85
CA PRO A 37 15.82 5.47 -17.50
C PRO A 37 14.63 4.51 -17.36
N ARG A 38 13.40 5.04 -17.31
CA ARG A 38 12.17 4.25 -17.34
C ARG A 38 11.70 4.12 -18.79
N ASP A 39 12.44 3.31 -19.54
CA ASP A 39 12.23 3.09 -20.97
C ASP A 39 11.09 2.08 -21.26
N LEU A 40 11.02 1.62 -22.52
CA LEU A 40 10.04 0.63 -22.96
C LEU A 40 10.21 -0.71 -22.23
N ASN A 41 11.44 -1.14 -21.93
CA ASN A 41 11.68 -2.37 -21.18
C ASN A 41 11.17 -2.24 -19.73
N PHE A 42 11.41 -1.10 -19.09
CA PHE A 42 10.79 -0.83 -17.79
C PHE A 42 9.25 -0.92 -17.86
N THR A 43 8.65 -0.25 -18.85
CA THR A 43 7.21 -0.11 -18.98
C THR A 43 6.48 -1.40 -19.37
N HIS A 44 7.07 -2.20 -20.28
CA HIS A 44 6.43 -3.36 -20.89
C HIS A 44 6.86 -4.70 -20.27
N ASP A 45 8.02 -4.78 -19.62
CA ASP A 45 8.53 -6.03 -19.05
C ASP A 45 8.62 -5.96 -17.52
N ILE A 46 9.36 -4.98 -16.98
CA ILE A 46 9.61 -4.89 -15.53
C ILE A 46 8.32 -4.61 -14.76
N VAL A 47 7.58 -3.56 -15.13
CA VAL A 47 6.36 -3.16 -14.39
C VAL A 47 5.31 -4.28 -14.39
N PRO A 48 4.92 -4.90 -15.51
CA PRO A 48 3.92 -5.97 -15.50
C PRO A 48 4.38 -7.19 -14.71
N THR A 49 5.67 -7.56 -14.77
CA THR A 49 6.20 -8.74 -14.09
C THR A 49 6.30 -8.52 -12.58
N ALA A 50 6.83 -7.36 -12.15
CA ALA A 50 6.90 -6.97 -10.74
C ALA A 50 5.50 -6.87 -10.12
N TYR A 51 4.54 -6.25 -10.83
CA TYR A 51 3.15 -6.18 -10.42
C TYR A 51 2.55 -7.58 -10.22
N LYS A 52 2.59 -8.45 -11.23
CA LYS A 52 2.03 -9.82 -11.14
C LYS A 52 2.66 -10.63 -10.01
N ALA A 53 3.98 -10.50 -9.84
CA ALA A 53 4.70 -11.18 -8.77
C ALA A 53 4.21 -10.70 -7.40
N PHE A 54 4.13 -9.38 -7.18
CA PHE A 54 3.65 -8.81 -5.92
C PHE A 54 2.19 -9.16 -5.63
N THR A 55 1.29 -9.06 -6.63
CA THR A 55 -0.12 -9.49 -6.54
C THR A 55 -0.24 -10.92 -6.01
N ARG A 56 0.57 -11.85 -6.53
CA ARG A 56 0.52 -13.25 -6.11
C ARG A 56 0.99 -13.45 -4.67
N VAL A 57 2.15 -12.89 -4.30
CA VAL A 57 2.73 -13.10 -2.97
C VAL A 57 1.92 -12.39 -1.88
N GLU A 58 1.38 -11.22 -2.17
CA GLU A 58 0.51 -10.48 -1.24
C GLU A 58 -0.81 -11.23 -0.99
N ARG A 59 -1.46 -11.76 -2.04
CA ARG A 59 -2.66 -12.60 -1.85
C ARG A 59 -2.34 -13.77 -0.92
N HIS A 60 -1.25 -14.47 -1.21
CA HIS A 60 -0.84 -15.62 -0.42
C HIS A 60 -0.56 -15.22 1.03
N TYR A 61 0.11 -14.09 1.26
CA TYR A 61 0.37 -13.55 2.58
C TYR A 61 -0.93 -13.35 3.38
N PHE A 62 -1.88 -12.56 2.85
CA PHE A 62 -3.14 -12.29 3.57
C PHE A 62 -3.99 -13.54 3.79
N LEU A 63 -4.00 -14.49 2.84
CA LEU A 63 -4.71 -15.77 3.01
C LEU A 63 -4.10 -16.66 4.09
N ASN A 64 -2.81 -16.52 4.40
CA ASN A 64 -2.11 -17.38 5.37
C ASN A 64 -1.81 -16.69 6.71
N LEU A 65 -2.26 -15.45 6.90
CA LEU A 65 -2.21 -14.80 8.21
C LEU A 65 -2.99 -15.62 9.27
N PRO A 66 -2.52 -15.64 10.54
CA PRO A 66 -3.29 -16.19 11.64
C PRO A 66 -4.67 -15.54 11.74
N LEU A 67 -5.68 -16.31 12.17
CA LEU A 67 -7.05 -15.80 12.24
C LEU A 67 -7.19 -14.59 13.17
N SER A 68 -6.44 -14.57 14.28
CA SER A 68 -6.37 -13.42 15.19
C SER A 68 -5.87 -12.16 14.49
N THR A 69 -4.79 -12.26 13.71
CA THR A 69 -4.25 -11.15 12.92
C THR A 69 -5.20 -10.74 11.81
N LYS A 70 -5.90 -11.67 11.15
CA LYS A 70 -6.88 -11.34 10.11
C LYS A 70 -8.03 -10.49 10.65
N ARG A 71 -8.48 -10.75 11.89
CA ARG A 71 -9.57 -9.99 12.51
C ARG A 71 -9.25 -8.51 12.68
N VAL A 72 -7.99 -8.17 12.87
CA VAL A 72 -7.52 -6.78 13.00
C VAL A 72 -7.76 -5.96 11.73
N PHE A 73 -7.84 -6.62 10.57
CA PHE A 73 -8.11 -6.01 9.26
C PHE A 73 -9.59 -6.06 8.86
N CYS A 74 -10.47 -6.57 9.74
CA CYS A 74 -11.89 -6.65 9.46
C CYS A 74 -12.64 -5.52 10.16
N ASP A 75 -13.65 -4.97 9.51
CA ASP A 75 -14.61 -4.11 10.17
C ASP A 75 -15.46 -4.93 11.18
N ASP A 76 -16.03 -4.25 12.16
CA ASP A 76 -16.86 -4.87 13.22
C ASP A 76 -18.07 -5.64 12.66
N GLU A 77 -18.54 -5.28 11.46
CA GLU A 77 -19.70 -5.89 10.80
C GLU A 77 -19.36 -7.20 10.06
N VAL A 78 -18.08 -7.55 9.94
CA VAL A 78 -17.64 -8.73 9.18
C VAL A 78 -17.96 -10.01 9.95
N LYS A 79 -18.74 -10.90 9.32
CA LYS A 79 -19.07 -12.19 9.93
C LYS A 79 -17.82 -13.05 10.09
N LEU A 80 -17.75 -13.83 11.17
CA LEU A 80 -16.63 -14.75 11.43
C LEU A 80 -16.30 -15.68 10.26
N SER A 81 -17.31 -16.10 9.48
CA SER A 81 -17.14 -16.94 8.29
C SER A 81 -16.40 -16.25 7.14
N GLN A 82 -16.32 -14.91 7.14
CA GLN A 82 -15.70 -14.09 6.11
C GLN A 82 -14.25 -13.70 6.46
N VAL A 83 -13.91 -13.64 7.75
CA VAL A 83 -12.57 -13.27 8.26
C VAL A 83 -11.44 -14.05 7.57
N SER A 84 -11.68 -15.32 7.22
CA SER A 84 -10.67 -16.18 6.57
C SER A 84 -10.11 -15.64 5.25
N TRP A 85 -10.87 -14.84 4.51
CA TRP A 85 -10.49 -14.27 3.21
C TRP A 85 -10.62 -12.75 3.12
N TRP A 86 -11.31 -12.12 4.08
CA TRP A 86 -11.61 -10.67 4.05
C TRP A 86 -10.39 -9.78 3.81
N PRO A 87 -9.25 -9.93 4.52
CA PRO A 87 -8.10 -9.06 4.29
C PRO A 87 -7.51 -9.22 2.88
N ALA A 88 -7.58 -10.42 2.30
CA ALA A 88 -7.13 -10.69 0.93
C ALA A 88 -8.09 -10.13 -0.13
N ALA A 89 -9.28 -9.68 0.26
CA ALA A 89 -10.24 -9.00 -0.61
C ALA A 89 -10.19 -7.48 -0.46
N HIS A 90 -10.03 -6.96 0.76
CA HIS A 90 -10.28 -5.54 1.04
C HIS A 90 -9.04 -4.74 1.48
N CYS A 91 -7.97 -5.41 1.95
CA CYS A 91 -6.84 -4.73 2.62
C CYS A 91 -5.54 -4.78 1.81
N ARG A 92 -5.64 -4.82 0.49
CA ARG A 92 -4.51 -5.08 -0.40
C ARG A 92 -3.94 -3.83 -1.05
N PHE A 93 -2.66 -3.90 -1.40
CA PHE A 93 -1.84 -2.79 -1.85
C PHE A 93 -1.26 -2.97 -3.26
N TYR A 94 -1.31 -4.17 -3.84
CA TYR A 94 -0.71 -4.47 -5.17
C TYR A 94 -1.10 -3.49 -6.28
N PHE A 95 -2.34 -3.02 -6.31
CA PHE A 95 -2.76 -2.07 -7.33
C PHE A 95 -2.25 -0.66 -7.05
N LYS A 96 -2.21 -0.21 -5.79
CA LYS A 96 -1.55 1.05 -5.42
C LYS A 96 -0.06 1.01 -5.78
N PHE A 97 0.60 -0.14 -5.59
CA PHE A 97 1.96 -0.40 -6.06
C PHE A 97 2.09 -0.25 -7.59
N LEU A 98 1.18 -0.83 -8.39
CA LEU A 98 1.15 -0.61 -9.84
C LEU A 98 1.03 0.87 -10.20
N LEU A 99 0.14 1.59 -9.52
CA LEU A 99 -0.07 3.02 -9.79
C LEU A 99 1.18 3.85 -9.46
N VAL A 100 1.98 3.45 -8.47
CA VAL A 100 3.29 4.07 -8.20
C VAL A 100 4.29 3.76 -9.30
N LEU A 101 4.39 2.49 -9.73
CA LEU A 101 5.29 2.09 -10.82
C LEU A 101 4.95 2.78 -12.17
N LYS A 102 3.68 3.12 -12.37
CA LYS A 102 3.15 3.83 -13.55
C LYS A 102 3.10 5.35 -13.35
N GLU A 103 3.69 5.89 -12.29
CA GLU A 103 3.77 7.34 -12.00
C GLU A 103 2.42 8.03 -11.81
N LEU A 104 1.35 7.27 -11.59
CA LEU A 104 0.00 7.77 -11.31
C LEU A 104 -0.20 8.10 -9.83
N LYS A 105 0.58 7.47 -8.94
CA LYS A 105 0.66 7.80 -7.52
C LYS A 105 2.11 8.08 -7.14
N PRO A 106 2.37 9.08 -6.27
CA PRO A 106 3.71 9.34 -5.77
C PRO A 106 4.18 8.26 -4.78
N CYS A 107 3.27 7.62 -4.05
CA CYS A 107 3.59 6.58 -3.10
C CYS A 107 2.40 5.67 -2.75
N VAL A 108 2.71 4.60 -2.02
CA VAL A 108 1.77 3.74 -1.31
C VAL A 108 2.22 3.61 0.15
N LEU A 109 1.26 3.75 1.06
CA LEU A 109 1.43 3.60 2.51
C LEU A 109 0.95 2.23 2.96
N PHE A 110 1.80 1.50 3.66
CA PHE A 110 1.51 0.24 4.35
C PHE A 110 1.48 0.52 5.85
N ALA A 111 0.30 0.76 6.39
CA ALA A 111 0.13 1.10 7.80
C ALA A 111 -1.17 0.52 8.36
N HIS A 112 -1.19 0.39 9.68
CA HIS A 112 -2.35 0.03 10.47
C HIS A 112 -2.29 0.79 11.80
N TYR A 113 -3.41 0.94 12.51
CA TYR A 113 -3.43 1.65 13.80
C TYR A 113 -3.30 0.72 15.02
N GLU A 114 -3.64 -0.56 14.86
CA GLU A 114 -3.40 -1.61 15.87
C GLU A 114 -2.01 -2.22 15.73
N LEU A 115 -1.38 -2.55 16.86
CA LEU A 115 -0.01 -3.07 16.92
C LEU A 115 0.17 -4.35 16.10
N GLU A 116 -0.75 -5.30 16.23
CA GLU A 116 -0.75 -6.55 15.47
C GLU A 116 -0.85 -6.28 13.96
N GLY A 117 -1.66 -5.28 13.57
CA GLY A 117 -1.76 -4.85 12.18
C GLY A 117 -0.49 -4.17 11.68
N VAL A 118 0.18 -3.35 12.50
CA VAL A 118 1.47 -2.72 12.17
C VAL A 118 2.53 -3.80 11.93
N GLN A 119 2.60 -4.81 12.81
CA GLN A 119 3.50 -5.95 12.64
C GLN A 119 3.18 -6.76 11.37
N ALA A 120 1.90 -6.97 11.06
CA ALA A 120 1.49 -7.63 9.84
C ALA A 120 1.84 -6.80 8.58
N CYS A 121 1.72 -5.47 8.61
CA CYS A 121 2.17 -4.62 7.51
C CYS A 121 3.69 -4.66 7.34
N ALA A 122 4.46 -4.64 8.43
CA ALA A 122 5.92 -4.76 8.39
C ALA A 122 6.35 -6.09 7.76
N GLN A 123 5.75 -7.22 8.17
CA GLN A 123 6.03 -8.53 7.59
C GLN A 123 5.62 -8.64 6.12
N LEU A 124 4.52 -8.01 5.69
CA LEU A 124 4.14 -7.92 4.28
C LEU A 124 5.25 -7.22 3.49
N VAL A 125 5.76 -6.10 4.00
CA VAL A 125 6.84 -5.35 3.34
C VAL A 125 8.11 -6.18 3.27
N GLU A 126 8.57 -6.74 4.39
CA GLU A 126 9.82 -7.48 4.48
C GLU A 126 9.80 -8.78 3.67
N ARG A 127 8.70 -9.54 3.71
CA ARG A 127 8.61 -10.89 3.11
C ARG A 127 8.05 -10.88 1.70
N CYS A 128 7.29 -9.85 1.32
CA CYS A 128 6.62 -9.81 0.02
C CYS A 128 7.13 -8.66 -0.85
N LEU A 129 7.12 -7.41 -0.38
CA LEU A 129 7.48 -6.27 -1.23
C LEU A 129 9.00 -6.16 -1.45
N ASN A 130 9.80 -6.19 -0.39
CA ASN A 130 11.25 -6.00 -0.47
C ASN A 130 11.95 -6.98 -1.43
N PRO A 131 11.61 -8.30 -1.44
CA PRO A 131 12.14 -9.22 -2.44
C PRO A 131 11.79 -8.83 -3.89
N ILE A 132 10.61 -8.25 -4.13
CA ILE A 132 10.22 -7.74 -5.46
C ILE A 132 11.09 -6.54 -5.81
N LEU A 133 11.30 -5.59 -4.89
CA LEU A 133 12.15 -4.43 -5.16
C LEU A 133 13.57 -4.84 -5.56
N GLN A 134 14.14 -5.82 -4.86
CA GLN A 134 15.47 -6.36 -5.13
C GLN A 134 15.53 -7.15 -6.45
N THR A 135 14.54 -8.00 -6.72
CA THR A 135 14.52 -8.85 -7.94
C THR A 135 14.48 -8.02 -9.22
N TYR A 136 13.84 -6.85 -9.18
CA TYR A 136 13.63 -5.99 -10.34
C TYR A 136 14.44 -4.67 -10.28
N ASP A 137 15.41 -4.57 -9.36
CA ASP A 137 16.25 -3.39 -9.14
C ASP A 137 15.46 -2.07 -9.09
N LEU A 138 14.28 -2.05 -8.46
CA LEU A 138 13.37 -0.89 -8.55
C LEU A 138 14.01 0.39 -7.96
N GLU A 139 14.93 0.27 -7.02
CA GLU A 139 15.69 1.42 -6.53
C GLU A 139 16.51 2.11 -7.62
N GLU A 140 17.06 1.37 -8.57
CA GLU A 140 17.81 1.93 -9.70
C GLU A 140 16.91 2.75 -10.65
N TYR A 141 15.61 2.47 -10.66
CA TYR A 141 14.61 3.24 -11.41
C TYR A 141 14.04 4.43 -10.63
N GLY A 142 14.60 4.75 -9.46
CA GLY A 142 14.19 5.91 -8.66
C GLY A 142 13.03 5.65 -7.71
N PHE A 143 12.77 4.40 -7.35
CA PHE A 143 11.84 4.06 -6.27
C PHE A 143 12.56 3.90 -4.94
N VAL A 144 11.84 4.08 -3.84
CA VAL A 144 12.40 3.95 -2.50
C VAL A 144 11.40 3.33 -1.55
N LEU A 145 11.90 2.47 -0.65
CA LEU A 145 11.14 1.93 0.47
C LEU A 145 11.70 2.51 1.78
N ARG A 146 10.83 3.10 2.61
CA ARG A 146 11.20 3.73 3.88
C ARG A 146 10.21 3.36 4.98
N LYS A 147 10.73 3.13 6.18
CA LYS A 147 9.93 2.99 7.39
C LYS A 147 9.64 4.37 7.98
N ILE A 148 8.45 4.56 8.52
CA ILE A 148 8.08 5.74 9.30
C ILE A 148 8.54 5.48 10.74
N GLU A 149 9.65 6.09 11.13
CA GLU A 149 10.33 5.86 12.42
C GLU A 149 9.88 6.81 13.53
N HIS A 150 8.92 7.69 13.25
CA HIS A 150 8.43 8.70 14.17
C HIS A 150 6.90 8.77 14.15
N ALA A 151 6.33 9.39 15.18
CA ALA A 151 4.91 9.69 15.22
C ALA A 151 4.52 10.64 14.09
N VAL A 152 3.54 10.24 13.29
CA VAL A 152 2.89 11.08 12.28
C VAL A 152 1.41 11.20 12.66
N PRO A 153 1.06 11.99 13.70
CA PRO A 153 -0.33 12.14 14.09
C PRO A 153 -1.09 12.90 13.00
N THR A 154 -2.32 12.49 12.75
CA THR A 154 -3.19 13.14 11.76
C THR A 154 -4.43 13.72 12.45
N GLU A 155 -5.23 14.51 11.74
CA GLU A 155 -6.48 15.04 12.29
C GLU A 155 -7.50 13.93 12.57
N VAL A 156 -7.53 12.85 11.78
CA VAL A 156 -8.55 11.78 11.88
C VAL A 156 -7.98 10.46 12.39
N HIS A 157 -6.78 10.08 11.96
CA HIS A 157 -6.15 8.80 12.33
C HIS A 157 -5.17 8.96 13.52
N ARG A 158 -4.98 7.85 14.27
CA ARG A 158 -4.01 7.75 15.37
C ARG A 158 -2.56 8.00 14.94
N GLY A 159 -2.30 7.93 13.64
CA GLY A 159 -1.03 8.18 13.00
C GLY A 159 -0.48 6.95 12.28
N PHE A 160 0.71 7.10 11.69
CA PHE A 160 1.32 6.09 10.82
C PHE A 160 2.69 5.60 11.29
N GLU A 161 3.01 5.76 12.58
CA GLU A 161 4.26 5.29 13.16
C GLU A 161 4.42 3.78 12.97
N GLY A 162 5.63 3.35 12.58
CA GLY A 162 5.93 1.95 12.28
C GLY A 162 5.43 1.48 10.92
N GLY A 163 4.62 2.29 10.22
CA GLY A 163 4.21 2.07 8.85
C GLY A 163 5.37 2.19 7.85
N TRP A 164 5.11 1.85 6.59
CA TRP A 164 6.09 1.91 5.52
C TRP A 164 5.56 2.66 4.30
N ILE A 165 6.45 3.37 3.61
CA ILE A 165 6.18 4.09 2.37
C ILE A 165 7.03 3.48 1.26
N PHE A 166 6.39 3.01 0.19
CA PHE A 166 7.04 2.80 -1.10
C PHE A 166 6.71 3.98 -2.01
N ALA A 167 7.72 4.71 -2.48
CA ALA A 167 7.54 5.97 -3.19
C ALA A 167 8.39 6.10 -4.44
N ASP A 168 7.90 6.90 -5.39
CA ASP A 168 8.63 7.38 -6.54
C ASP A 168 9.37 8.69 -6.20
N THR A 169 10.69 8.64 -6.15
CA THR A 169 11.54 9.82 -5.86
C THR A 169 11.60 10.82 -7.01
N ARG A 170 11.16 10.44 -8.22
CA ARG A 170 11.04 11.33 -9.39
C ARG A 170 9.70 12.05 -9.46
N SER A 171 8.73 11.63 -8.64
CA SER A 171 7.43 12.28 -8.62
C SER A 171 7.59 13.75 -8.21
N PRO A 172 6.89 14.70 -8.86
CA PRO A 172 6.89 16.10 -8.42
C PRO A 172 6.30 16.27 -7.00
N LYS A 173 5.58 15.28 -6.49
CA LYS A 173 5.04 15.25 -5.12
C LYS A 173 6.00 14.60 -4.11
N TRP A 174 7.17 14.11 -4.50
CA TRP A 174 8.13 13.50 -3.58
C TRP A 174 8.48 14.41 -2.37
N PRO A 175 8.73 15.72 -2.53
CA PRO A 175 8.94 16.60 -1.38
C PRO A 175 7.77 16.63 -0.40
N LEU A 176 6.53 16.58 -0.90
CA LEU A 176 5.33 16.52 -0.07
C LEU A 176 5.25 15.18 0.68
N VAL A 177 5.54 14.05 0.02
CA VAL A 177 5.62 12.73 0.67
C VAL A 177 6.65 12.74 1.80
N GLN A 178 7.83 13.32 1.55
CA GLN A 178 8.87 13.44 2.58
C GLN A 178 8.41 14.31 3.74
N SER A 179 7.81 15.46 3.46
CA SER A 179 7.29 16.36 4.49
C SER A 179 6.23 15.68 5.34
N VAL A 180 5.25 15.01 4.73
CA VAL A 180 4.10 14.45 5.46
C VAL A 180 4.45 13.19 6.25
N PHE A 181 5.26 12.28 5.69
CA PHE A 181 5.46 10.95 6.28
C PHE A 181 6.86 10.67 6.80
N LEU A 182 7.89 11.36 6.28
CA LEU A 182 9.29 11.02 6.55
C LEU A 182 10.05 12.12 7.29
N THR A 183 9.40 13.23 7.60
CA THR A 183 9.95 14.35 8.37
C THR A 183 9.15 14.49 9.66
N PRO A 184 9.78 14.45 10.84
CA PRO A 184 9.07 14.62 12.09
C PRO A 184 8.57 16.06 12.25
N HIS A 185 7.33 16.22 12.70
CA HIS A 185 6.71 17.51 13.04
C HIS A 185 6.21 17.51 14.50
N PRO A 186 7.10 17.70 15.49
CA PRO A 186 6.73 17.60 16.89
C PRO A 186 5.63 18.61 17.27
N GLY A 187 4.52 18.14 17.83
CA GLY A 187 3.42 18.99 18.30
C GLY A 187 2.41 19.39 17.23
N GLU A 188 2.63 19.04 15.96
CA GLU A 188 1.72 19.35 14.86
C GLU A 188 1.01 18.09 14.37
N ARG A 189 -0.25 18.24 13.97
CA ARG A 189 -1.02 17.17 13.31
C ARG A 189 -1.05 17.41 11.82
N GLN A 190 -0.82 16.36 11.04
CA GLN A 190 -0.96 16.42 9.59
C GLN A 190 -2.43 16.56 9.22
N LYS A 191 -2.73 17.51 8.33
CA LYS A 191 -4.08 17.68 7.77
C LYS A 191 -4.41 16.52 6.86
N GLU A 192 -5.64 16.02 6.91
CA GLU A 192 -6.06 14.91 6.05
C GLU A 192 -5.94 15.25 4.56
N PHE A 193 -6.09 16.53 4.22
CA PHE A 193 -5.86 17.02 2.86
C PHE A 193 -4.43 16.77 2.39
N ASP A 194 -3.44 17.10 3.23
CA ASP A 194 -2.02 16.95 2.90
C ASP A 194 -1.65 15.46 2.83
N VAL A 195 -2.20 14.64 3.71
CA VAL A 195 -2.08 13.17 3.66
C VAL A 195 -2.64 12.63 2.35
N ALA A 196 -3.87 12.99 1.98
CA ALA A 196 -4.50 12.52 0.75
C ALA A 196 -3.73 12.98 -0.51
N HIS A 197 -3.25 14.23 -0.51
CA HIS A 197 -2.46 14.80 -1.58
C HIS A 197 -1.09 14.14 -1.73
N ALA A 198 -0.41 13.88 -0.60
CA ALA A 198 0.86 13.17 -0.53
C ALA A 198 0.71 11.73 -1.02
N LEU A 199 -0.40 11.06 -0.73
CA LEU A 199 -0.71 9.73 -1.27
C LEU A 199 -1.15 9.78 -2.75
N GLY A 200 -1.41 10.97 -3.30
CA GLY A 200 -1.83 11.16 -4.69
C GLY A 200 -3.26 10.75 -5.00
N TYR A 201 -4.18 10.90 -4.05
CA TYR A 201 -5.61 10.78 -4.36
C TYR A 201 -6.09 12.00 -5.18
N PRO A 202 -7.08 11.82 -6.07
CA PRO A 202 -7.57 12.89 -6.95
C PRO A 202 -8.55 13.86 -6.27
N VAL A 203 -8.57 13.89 -4.93
CA VAL A 203 -9.56 14.60 -4.13
C VAL A 203 -9.07 16.02 -3.89
N LEU A 204 -9.77 17.04 -4.43
CA LEU A 204 -9.41 18.44 -4.19
C LEU A 204 -9.94 18.94 -2.84
N ARG A 205 -10.98 18.31 -2.31
CA ARG A 205 -11.59 18.61 -1.01
C ARG A 205 -12.00 17.33 -0.28
N PRO A 206 -11.23 16.88 0.72
CA PRO A 206 -11.58 15.70 1.50
C PRO A 206 -12.87 15.95 2.27
N GLY A 207 -13.69 14.90 2.33
CA GLY A 207 -14.90 14.87 3.10
C GLY A 207 -15.65 13.57 2.86
N ASN A 208 -16.60 13.29 3.73
CA ASN A 208 -17.25 11.99 3.83
C ASN A 208 -18.65 12.00 3.18
N GLU A 209 -18.85 12.82 2.15
CA GLU A 209 -20.15 12.97 1.48
C GLU A 209 -20.39 11.86 0.44
N GLY A 210 -19.32 11.23 -0.03
CA GLY A 210 -19.40 10.01 -0.84
C GLY A 210 -18.08 9.25 -0.87
N THR A 211 -18.17 7.95 -1.17
CA THR A 211 -17.03 7.05 -1.27
C THR A 211 -16.85 6.60 -2.71
N MET A 212 -15.63 6.69 -3.23
CA MET A 212 -15.27 6.14 -4.53
C MET A 212 -14.46 4.88 -4.34
N ARG A 213 -14.86 3.79 -5.02
CA ARG A 213 -14.15 2.52 -4.97
C ARG A 213 -13.80 2.02 -6.37
N LEU A 214 -12.59 1.47 -6.50
CA LEU A 214 -12.18 0.69 -7.65
C LEU A 214 -12.07 -0.78 -7.23
N LYS A 215 -12.61 -1.67 -8.07
CA LYS A 215 -12.67 -3.12 -7.84
C LYS A 215 -11.89 -3.86 -8.91
N ASP A 216 -11.11 -4.86 -8.51
CA ASP A 216 -10.40 -5.75 -9.42
C ASP A 216 -11.19 -7.04 -9.64
N VAL A 217 -11.77 -7.16 -10.84
CA VAL A 217 -12.58 -8.32 -11.23
C VAL A 217 -11.70 -9.55 -11.44
N THR A 218 -10.53 -9.37 -12.06
CA THR A 218 -9.57 -10.44 -12.34
C THR A 218 -9.09 -11.09 -11.06
N GLU A 219 -8.76 -10.28 -10.06
CA GLU A 219 -8.30 -10.77 -8.77
C GLU A 219 -9.44 -11.33 -7.92
N ALA A 220 -10.67 -10.79 -8.04
CA ALA A 220 -11.84 -11.40 -7.41
C ALA A 220 -12.05 -12.85 -7.90
N GLU A 221 -11.97 -13.11 -9.21
CA GLU A 221 -12.04 -14.47 -9.74
C GLU A 221 -10.88 -15.35 -9.26
N ALA A 222 -9.66 -14.81 -9.24
CA ALA A 222 -8.50 -15.55 -8.77
C ALA A 222 -8.59 -15.91 -7.28
N LEU A 223 -9.09 -15.00 -6.44
CA LEU A 223 -9.33 -15.24 -5.02
C LEU A 223 -10.44 -16.26 -4.78
N ARG A 224 -11.52 -16.22 -5.57
CA ARG A 224 -12.59 -17.23 -5.53
C ARG A 224 -12.08 -18.62 -5.85
N ARG A 225 -11.23 -18.76 -6.88
CA ARG A 225 -10.56 -20.02 -7.22
C ARG A 225 -9.63 -20.49 -6.10
N ALA A 226 -8.82 -19.59 -5.54
CA ALA A 226 -7.85 -19.93 -4.51
C ALA A 226 -8.49 -20.40 -3.18
N THR A 227 -9.70 -19.92 -2.87
CA THR A 227 -10.36 -20.18 -1.58
C THR A 227 -11.52 -21.17 -1.67
N GLY A 228 -12.00 -21.49 -2.88
CA GLY A 228 -13.22 -22.26 -3.10
C GLY A 228 -14.51 -21.57 -2.60
N LYS A 229 -14.45 -20.27 -2.26
CA LYS A 229 -15.56 -19.54 -1.63
C LYS A 229 -16.60 -19.00 -2.62
N GLY A 230 -16.42 -19.20 -3.92
CA GLY A 230 -17.41 -18.85 -4.95
C GLY A 230 -17.99 -17.45 -4.77
N LYS A 231 -19.32 -17.31 -4.72
CA LYS A 231 -20.00 -16.01 -4.56
C LYS A 231 -19.89 -15.38 -3.17
N ALA A 232 -19.31 -16.05 -2.18
CA ALA A 232 -19.16 -15.46 -0.84
C ALA A 232 -18.16 -14.31 -0.80
N ILE A 233 -17.21 -14.25 -1.75
CA ILE A 233 -16.35 -13.09 -1.97
C ILE A 233 -17.10 -12.06 -2.79
N CYS A 234 -17.47 -10.95 -2.16
CA CYS A 234 -18.22 -9.85 -2.76
C CYS A 234 -17.41 -9.14 -3.85
N CYS A 235 -16.20 -8.68 -3.53
CA CYS A 235 -15.30 -7.99 -4.45
C CYS A 235 -13.84 -8.08 -3.97
N VAL A 236 -12.92 -7.58 -4.80
CA VAL A 236 -11.56 -7.24 -4.37
C VAL A 236 -11.39 -5.75 -4.58
N GLU A 237 -11.23 -5.01 -3.49
CA GLU A 237 -11.06 -3.56 -3.52
C GLU A 237 -9.59 -3.21 -3.68
N VAL A 238 -9.31 -2.32 -4.63
CA VAL A 238 -7.94 -1.91 -4.96
C VAL A 238 -7.66 -0.45 -4.68
N LEU A 239 -8.71 0.36 -4.61
CA LEU A 239 -8.61 1.75 -4.24
C LEU A 239 -9.93 2.20 -3.62
N GLU A 240 -9.84 2.93 -2.53
CA GLU A 240 -10.96 3.59 -1.86
C GLU A 240 -10.51 4.99 -1.45
N TYR A 241 -11.38 5.98 -1.62
CA TYR A 241 -11.18 7.34 -1.12
C TYR A 241 -12.52 8.07 -0.99
N PHE A 242 -12.55 9.03 -0.07
CA PHE A 242 -13.73 9.83 0.22
C PHE A 242 -13.63 11.20 -0.46
N SER A 243 -14.77 11.72 -0.92
CA SER A 243 -14.86 13.03 -1.57
C SER A 243 -16.11 13.79 -1.10
N ARG A 244 -16.01 15.12 -1.06
CA ARG A 244 -17.18 16.00 -0.93
C ARG A 244 -18.02 16.09 -2.20
N GLY A 245 -17.50 15.62 -3.33
CA GLY A 245 -18.16 15.76 -4.63
C GLY A 245 -18.17 17.20 -5.16
N GLY A 246 -19.07 17.45 -6.10
CA GLY A 246 -19.07 18.68 -6.92
C GLY A 246 -18.38 18.46 -8.27
N TYR A 247 -18.68 19.33 -9.22
CA TYR A 247 -18.36 19.11 -10.64
C TYR A 247 -16.86 18.92 -10.92
N GLU A 248 -15.99 19.81 -10.42
CA GLU A 248 -14.55 19.71 -10.65
C GLU A 248 -13.93 18.50 -9.94
N ASP A 249 -14.39 18.17 -8.73
CA ASP A 249 -13.98 16.97 -8.00
C ASP A 249 -14.38 15.71 -8.80
N CYS A 250 -15.62 15.65 -9.30
CA CYS A 250 -16.07 14.50 -10.10
C CYS A 250 -15.29 14.36 -11.42
N ARG A 251 -14.92 15.47 -12.07
CA ARG A 251 -14.08 15.47 -13.28
C ARG A 251 -12.67 14.94 -12.98
N ALA A 252 -12.04 15.40 -11.91
CA ALA A 252 -10.71 14.93 -11.49
C ALA A 252 -10.73 13.42 -11.16
N ILE A 253 -11.78 12.98 -10.45
CA ILE A 253 -12.04 11.58 -10.10
C ILE A 253 -12.21 10.73 -11.36
N LEU A 254 -13.06 11.13 -12.32
CA LEU A 254 -13.25 10.39 -13.59
C LEU A 254 -11.93 10.25 -14.36
N ARG A 255 -11.17 11.35 -14.50
CA ARG A 255 -9.89 11.32 -15.21
C ARG A 255 -8.90 10.38 -14.53
N TYR A 256 -8.79 10.45 -13.20
CA TYR A 256 -7.90 9.58 -12.45
C TYR A 256 -8.34 8.10 -12.56
N ASN A 257 -9.63 7.81 -12.44
CA ASN A 257 -10.16 6.45 -12.58
C ASN A 257 -9.93 5.90 -13.99
N ALA A 258 -10.09 6.70 -15.04
CA ALA A 258 -9.78 6.30 -16.41
C ALA A 258 -8.30 5.92 -16.59
N LEU A 259 -7.38 6.71 -16.01
CA LEU A 259 -5.94 6.42 -16.01
C LEU A 259 -5.62 5.14 -15.22
N ALA A 260 -6.21 4.96 -14.04
CA ALA A 260 -6.03 3.76 -13.23
C ALA A 260 -6.56 2.50 -13.95
N THR A 261 -7.74 2.57 -14.55
CA THR A 261 -8.32 1.47 -15.34
C THR A 261 -7.46 1.14 -16.54
N ARG A 262 -6.92 2.15 -17.24
CA ARG A 262 -5.96 1.92 -18.34
C ARG A 262 -4.69 1.23 -17.83
N ALA A 263 -4.10 1.69 -16.73
CA ALA A 263 -2.92 1.07 -16.14
C ALA A 263 -3.16 -0.40 -15.77
N GLY A 264 -4.34 -0.74 -15.24
CA GLY A 264 -4.77 -2.12 -15.02
C GLY A 264 -4.83 -2.93 -16.31
N ARG A 265 -5.48 -2.41 -17.36
CA ARG A 265 -5.60 -3.11 -18.66
C ARG A 265 -4.23 -3.41 -19.27
N GLU A 266 -3.28 -2.48 -19.19
CA GLU A 266 -1.92 -2.64 -19.71
C GLU A 266 -1.16 -3.82 -19.08
N VAL A 267 -1.55 -4.27 -17.88
CA VAL A 267 -0.96 -5.43 -17.19
C VAL A 267 -1.86 -6.67 -17.15
N GLY A 268 -3.01 -6.62 -17.84
CA GLY A 268 -3.98 -7.72 -17.92
C GLY A 268 -4.98 -7.78 -16.76
N THR A 269 -5.24 -6.65 -16.10
CA THR A 269 -6.16 -6.52 -14.97
C THR A 269 -7.40 -5.73 -15.36
N ILE A 270 -8.58 -6.24 -15.01
CA ILE A 270 -9.87 -5.59 -15.25
C ILE A 270 -10.31 -4.84 -14.00
N ILE A 271 -10.37 -3.51 -14.12
CA ILE A 271 -10.80 -2.60 -13.04
C ILE A 271 -12.19 -2.03 -13.34
N GLU A 272 -13.08 -2.15 -12.36
CA GLU A 272 -14.43 -1.58 -12.38
C GLU A 272 -14.54 -0.43 -11.36
N ILE A 273 -15.33 0.58 -11.72
CA ILE A 273 -15.67 1.69 -10.83
C ILE A 273 -16.98 1.31 -10.12
N ALA A 274 -16.99 1.37 -8.79
CA ALA A 274 -18.23 1.23 -8.01
C ALA A 274 -18.79 2.63 -7.72
N GLU A 275 -19.82 3.00 -8.48
CA GLU A 275 -20.36 4.37 -8.51
C GLU A 275 -21.47 4.60 -7.47
N ASN A 276 -22.06 3.51 -6.97
CA ASN A 276 -23.25 3.54 -6.12
C ASN A 276 -23.04 4.16 -4.73
N ASP A 277 -21.79 4.42 -4.35
CA ASP A 277 -21.43 4.94 -3.04
C ASP A 277 -21.15 6.46 -3.05
N HIS A 278 -21.35 7.14 -4.20
CA HIS A 278 -21.18 8.59 -4.34
C HIS A 278 -22.32 9.24 -5.17
N PRO A 279 -23.39 9.76 -4.53
CA PRO A 279 -24.60 10.25 -5.21
C PRO A 279 -24.36 11.35 -6.25
N GLY A 280 -23.39 12.23 -6.01
CA GLY A 280 -23.03 13.29 -6.96
C GLY A 280 -22.25 12.81 -8.19
N PHE A 281 -21.61 11.63 -8.09
CA PHE A 281 -20.77 11.08 -9.14
C PHE A 281 -21.59 10.30 -10.14
N GLU A 282 -22.54 9.47 -9.67
CA GLU A 282 -23.47 8.71 -10.51
C GLU A 282 -24.18 9.64 -11.52
N ARG A 283 -24.74 10.75 -11.03
CA ARG A 283 -25.43 11.75 -11.88
C ARG A 283 -24.49 12.41 -12.89
N PHE A 284 -23.28 12.74 -12.46
CA PHE A 284 -22.29 13.38 -13.32
C PHE A 284 -21.78 12.43 -14.40
N HIS A 285 -21.47 11.18 -14.03
CA HIS A 285 -21.00 10.17 -14.96
C HIS A 285 -22.07 9.82 -16.01
N ALA A 286 -23.33 9.66 -15.60
CA ALA A 286 -24.45 9.47 -16.53
C ALA A 286 -24.58 10.63 -17.54
N MET A 287 -24.37 11.87 -17.10
CA MET A 287 -24.39 13.06 -17.97
C MET A 287 -23.24 13.04 -18.99
N VAL A 288 -22.02 12.68 -18.57
CA VAL A 288 -20.84 12.61 -19.46
C VAL A 288 -20.96 11.46 -20.45
N MET A 289 -21.56 10.33 -20.07
CA MET A 289 -21.74 9.17 -20.96
C MET A 289 -22.89 9.38 -21.97
N ALA A 290 -23.79 10.33 -21.72
CA ALA A 290 -24.90 10.67 -22.60
C ALA A 290 -24.56 11.76 -23.64
N SER A 291 -23.42 12.43 -23.50
CA SER A 291 -22.91 13.47 -24.40
C SER A 291 -21.85 12.93 -25.36
#